data_AF-A0A3D3KLQ5-F1
#
_entry.id   AF-A0A3D3KLQ5-F1
#
_cell.length_a   1.000
_cell.length_b   1.000
_cell.length_c   1.000
_cell.angle_alpha   90.00
_cell.angle_beta   90.00
_cell.angle_gamma   90.00
#
_symmetry.space_group_name_H-M   'P 1'
#
loop_
_entity.id
_entity.type
_entity.pdbx_description
1 polymer ?
#
loop_
_entity_poly.entity_id
_entity_poly.type
_entity_poly.pdbx_seq_one_letter_code
_entity_poly.pdbx_strand_id
1 'polypeptide(L)'
;MGCHYAREEGLPEEVACAIKEHYMPRYAGDELPQTRLGTILSLSDKFDALCACFSVGLVPTGSQDPYGLRRQAQGIIRILESQRLPLSLQNTIAASLENFPGRGAAVKEIIAFFRDRLYQTFLERGHRYDIVNAVLGAGFDNVSDFSDRVSVISKLSETADFWGDLVALAERTFNIGKNAPSAGEVDERLLQQDEERSLWDVYLRNKDKITSLIDKNKYEDASRAFSDVFAEPVHAFFDKVFVNVEDERLRNNRLVLVKNINLPYAPRVADLSKIVPPVVKAEYGAVEFGEAGFGA
;
A
#
# COMPACT_ATOMS: atom_id res chain seq x y z
N MET A 1 -7.99 -30.05 -23.04
CA MET A 1 -8.53 -30.42 -24.36
C MET A 1 -7.97 -29.55 -25.48
N GLY A 2 -8.16 -28.21 -25.49
CA GLY A 2 -7.69 -27.35 -26.59
C GLY A 2 -6.21 -27.50 -26.99
N CYS A 3 -5.31 -27.68 -26.03
CA CYS A 3 -3.89 -27.95 -26.27
C CYS A 3 -3.63 -29.22 -27.10
N HIS A 4 -4.43 -30.28 -26.91
CA HIS A 4 -4.27 -31.53 -27.68
C HIS A 4 -4.70 -31.33 -29.13
N TYR A 5 -5.83 -30.66 -29.36
CA TYR A 5 -6.28 -30.34 -30.71
C TYR A 5 -5.28 -29.45 -31.45
N ALA A 6 -4.75 -28.42 -30.79
CA ALA A 6 -3.72 -27.57 -31.38
C ALA A 6 -2.47 -28.35 -31.81
N ARG A 7 -2.04 -29.36 -31.04
CA ARG A 7 -0.92 -30.23 -31.40
C ARG A 7 -1.27 -31.17 -32.56
N GLU A 8 -2.47 -31.74 -32.56
CA GLU A 8 -2.96 -32.60 -33.65
C GLU A 8 -3.08 -31.85 -34.97
N GLU A 9 -3.44 -30.56 -34.93
CA GLU A 9 -3.48 -29.65 -36.08
C GLU A 9 -2.09 -29.16 -36.52
N GLY A 10 -1.02 -29.56 -35.83
CA GLY A 10 0.36 -29.17 -36.17
C GLY A 10 0.69 -27.71 -35.86
N LEU A 11 -0.04 -27.07 -34.95
CA LEU A 11 0.28 -25.71 -34.51
C LEU A 11 1.58 -25.69 -33.68
N PRO A 12 2.28 -24.54 -33.61
CA PRO A 12 3.48 -24.41 -32.79
C PRO A 12 3.24 -24.78 -31.32
N GLU A 13 4.22 -25.44 -30.70
CA GLU A 13 4.12 -25.93 -29.31
C GLU A 13 3.83 -24.80 -28.30
N GLU A 14 4.37 -23.60 -28.54
CA GLU A 14 4.09 -22.42 -27.69
C GLU A 14 2.61 -22.03 -27.71
N VAL A 15 1.94 -22.14 -28.87
CA VAL A 15 0.50 -21.86 -29.03
C VAL A 15 -0.32 -22.92 -28.30
N ALA A 16 0.01 -24.21 -28.50
CA ALA A 16 -0.66 -25.30 -27.81
C ALA A 16 -0.52 -25.19 -26.29
N CYS A 17 0.66 -24.83 -25.79
CA CYS A 17 0.90 -24.56 -24.37
C CYS A 17 0.07 -23.38 -23.87
N ALA A 18 0.06 -22.25 -24.59
CA ALA A 18 -0.71 -21.07 -24.20
C ALA A 18 -2.22 -21.36 -24.06
N ILE A 19 -2.79 -22.18 -24.96
CA ILE A 19 -4.20 -22.61 -24.90
C ILE A 19 -4.51 -23.41 -23.62
N LYS A 20 -3.54 -24.17 -23.10
CA LYS A 20 -3.68 -24.85 -21.80
C LYS A 20 -3.55 -23.84 -20.66
N GLU A 21 -2.53 -23.00 -20.73
CA GLU A 21 -2.10 -22.12 -19.64
C GLU A 21 -3.02 -20.92 -19.43
N HIS A 22 -3.78 -20.46 -20.41
CA HIS A 22 -4.66 -19.30 -20.22
C HIS A 22 -5.74 -19.52 -19.15
N TYR A 23 -6.15 -20.77 -18.93
CA TYR A 23 -7.08 -21.13 -17.88
C TYR A 23 -6.45 -21.04 -16.47
N MET A 24 -5.12 -21.00 -16.37
CA MET A 24 -4.40 -21.04 -15.10
C MET A 24 -4.21 -19.65 -14.47
N PRO A 25 -4.25 -19.51 -13.13
CA PRO A 25 -4.73 -20.51 -12.18
C PRO A 25 -6.27 -20.58 -12.21
N ARG A 26 -6.82 -21.78 -12.08
CA ARG A 26 -8.28 -22.01 -12.07
C ARG A 26 -8.91 -21.87 -10.68
N TYR A 27 -8.09 -21.92 -9.63
CA TYR A 27 -8.49 -21.78 -8.23
C TYR A 27 -7.29 -21.37 -7.36
N ALA A 28 -7.55 -21.06 -6.08
CA ALA A 28 -6.50 -20.69 -5.13
C ALA A 28 -5.53 -21.87 -4.91
N GLY A 29 -4.24 -21.65 -5.16
CA GLY A 29 -3.21 -22.69 -5.05
C GLY A 29 -2.97 -23.52 -6.32
N ASP A 30 -3.75 -23.32 -7.40
CA ASP A 30 -3.49 -23.98 -8.69
C ASP A 30 -2.15 -23.50 -9.29
N GLU A 31 -1.65 -24.27 -10.26
CA GLU A 31 -0.46 -23.94 -11.05
C GLU A 31 -0.62 -22.59 -11.75
N LEU A 32 0.50 -21.90 -11.94
CA LEU A 32 0.56 -20.64 -12.70
C LEU A 32 1.05 -20.92 -14.12
N PRO A 33 0.64 -20.10 -15.11
CA PRO A 33 1.22 -20.17 -16.45
C PRO A 33 2.75 -20.06 -16.38
N GLN A 34 3.45 -20.95 -17.08
CA GLN A 34 4.91 -21.00 -17.08
C GLN A 34 5.50 -20.28 -18.29
N THR A 35 4.80 -20.32 -19.43
CA THR A 35 5.26 -19.65 -20.64
C THR A 35 4.87 -18.18 -20.64
N ARG A 36 5.67 -17.35 -21.32
CA ARG A 36 5.36 -15.94 -21.51
C ARG A 36 4.05 -15.74 -22.28
N LEU A 37 3.82 -16.53 -23.32
CA LEU A 37 2.60 -16.44 -24.14
C LEU A 37 1.37 -16.85 -23.32
N GLY A 38 1.43 -17.96 -22.58
CA GLY A 38 0.36 -18.39 -21.69
C GLY A 38 0.09 -17.40 -20.56
N THR A 39 1.13 -16.74 -20.03
CA THR A 39 0.99 -15.69 -19.02
C THR A 39 0.23 -14.48 -19.57
N ILE A 40 0.62 -13.99 -20.76
CA ILE A 40 -0.06 -12.86 -21.41
C ILE A 40 -1.52 -13.22 -21.72
N LEU A 41 -1.76 -14.41 -22.29
CA LEU A 41 -3.11 -14.83 -22.65
C LEU A 41 -3.99 -15.03 -21.40
N SER A 42 -3.44 -15.63 -20.34
CA SER A 42 -4.15 -15.78 -19.06
C SER A 42 -4.54 -14.45 -18.44
N LEU A 43 -3.60 -13.50 -18.36
CA LEU A 43 -3.89 -12.17 -17.82
C LEU A 43 -4.94 -11.46 -18.67
N SER A 44 -4.80 -11.52 -20.00
CA SER A 44 -5.74 -10.88 -20.93
C SER A 44 -7.16 -11.40 -20.74
N ASP A 45 -7.35 -12.73 -20.73
CA ASP A 45 -8.66 -13.37 -20.52
C ASP A 45 -9.29 -12.97 -19.17
N LYS A 46 -8.49 -12.91 -18.10
CA LYS A 46 -8.97 -12.57 -16.75
C LYS A 46 -9.34 -11.10 -16.62
N PHE A 47 -8.52 -10.19 -17.17
CA PHE A 47 -8.84 -8.77 -17.19
C PHE A 47 -10.05 -8.48 -18.09
N ASP A 48 -10.16 -9.14 -19.23
CA ASP A 48 -11.31 -9.01 -20.14
C ASP A 48 -12.60 -9.45 -19.44
N ALA A 49 -12.63 -10.64 -18.83
CA ALA A 49 -13.79 -11.14 -18.10
C ALA A 49 -14.20 -10.22 -16.93
N LEU A 50 -13.23 -9.72 -16.15
CA LEU A 50 -13.48 -8.76 -15.08
C LEU A 50 -14.08 -7.45 -15.62
N CYS A 51 -13.45 -6.86 -16.63
CA CYS A 51 -13.87 -5.58 -17.19
C CYS A 51 -15.23 -5.70 -17.89
N ALA A 52 -15.47 -6.78 -18.63
CA ALA A 52 -16.74 -7.10 -19.25
C ALA A 52 -17.86 -7.15 -18.20
N CYS A 53 -17.70 -7.96 -17.14
CA CYS A 53 -18.74 -8.12 -16.13
C CYS A 53 -19.03 -6.81 -15.38
N PHE A 54 -18.00 -6.05 -14.98
CA PHE A 54 -18.21 -4.75 -14.34
C PHE A 54 -18.86 -3.74 -15.27
N SER A 55 -18.53 -3.74 -16.57
CA SER A 55 -19.11 -2.79 -17.54
C SER A 55 -20.64 -2.93 -17.70
N VAL A 56 -21.18 -4.13 -17.43
CA VAL A 56 -22.62 -4.42 -17.50
C VAL A 56 -23.27 -4.56 -16.11
N GLY A 57 -22.57 -4.19 -15.04
CA GLY A 57 -23.10 -4.19 -13.67
C GLY A 57 -23.18 -5.57 -12.99
N LEU A 58 -22.50 -6.59 -13.52
CA LEU A 58 -22.43 -7.94 -12.95
C LEU A 58 -21.34 -8.05 -11.88
N VAL A 59 -21.44 -7.21 -10.85
CA VAL A 59 -20.46 -7.12 -9.76
C VAL A 59 -20.77 -8.15 -8.66
N PRO A 60 -19.76 -8.80 -8.04
CA PRO A 60 -20.01 -9.75 -6.96
C PRO A 60 -20.62 -9.06 -5.73
N THR A 61 -21.60 -9.68 -5.09
CA THR A 61 -22.29 -9.13 -3.91
C THR A 61 -22.27 -10.11 -2.74
N GLY A 62 -22.01 -9.63 -1.52
CA GLY A 62 -21.99 -10.48 -0.33
C GLY A 62 -21.13 -11.74 -0.52
N SER A 63 -21.70 -12.91 -0.30
CA SER A 63 -21.04 -14.21 -0.56
C SER A 63 -21.13 -14.68 -2.01
N GLN A 64 -21.96 -14.07 -2.86
CA GLN A 64 -22.20 -14.51 -4.23
C GLN A 64 -21.12 -14.00 -5.18
N ASP A 65 -20.66 -14.89 -6.06
CA ASP A 65 -19.73 -14.60 -7.16
C ASP A 65 -20.05 -15.50 -8.37
N PRO A 66 -21.21 -15.28 -9.03
CA PRO A 66 -21.71 -16.20 -10.06
C PRO A 66 -20.77 -16.32 -11.28
N TYR A 67 -19.96 -15.30 -11.55
CA TYR A 67 -19.02 -15.26 -12.66
C TYR A 67 -17.56 -15.53 -12.24
N GLY A 68 -17.32 -15.81 -10.95
CA GLY A 68 -15.99 -16.17 -10.43
C GLY A 68 -14.98 -15.03 -10.46
N LEU A 69 -15.41 -13.76 -10.39
CA LEU A 69 -14.57 -12.58 -10.49
C LEU A 69 -13.55 -12.46 -9.35
N ARG A 70 -13.89 -12.93 -8.14
CA ARG A 70 -12.92 -12.97 -7.02
C ARG A 70 -11.78 -13.90 -7.33
N ARG A 71 -12.10 -15.04 -7.95
CA ARG A 71 -11.11 -16.03 -8.37
C ARG A 71 -10.25 -15.53 -9.52
N GLN A 72 -10.83 -14.80 -10.48
CA GLN A 72 -10.06 -14.17 -11.55
C GLN A 72 -9.10 -13.10 -11.02
N ALA A 73 -9.57 -12.21 -10.14
CA ALA A 73 -8.71 -11.22 -9.51
C ALA A 73 -7.59 -11.86 -8.68
N GLN A 74 -7.90 -12.93 -7.94
CA GLN A 74 -6.87 -13.70 -7.22
C GLN A 74 -5.84 -14.31 -8.18
N GLY A 75 -6.29 -14.83 -9.32
CA GLY A 75 -5.40 -15.36 -10.35
C GLY A 75 -4.48 -14.28 -10.92
N ILE A 76 -5.01 -13.10 -11.23
CA ILE A 76 -4.22 -11.94 -11.68
C ILE A 76 -3.19 -11.56 -10.63
N ILE A 77 -3.59 -11.38 -9.36
CA ILE A 77 -2.68 -11.01 -8.27
C ILE A 77 -1.52 -12.01 -8.18
N ARG A 78 -1.82 -13.32 -8.16
CA ARG A 78 -0.80 -14.37 -8.08
C ARG A 78 0.13 -14.38 -9.28
N ILE A 79 -0.40 -14.21 -10.51
CA ILE A 79 0.43 -14.17 -11.72
C ILE A 79 1.36 -12.96 -11.69
N LEU A 80 0.83 -11.76 -11.44
CA LEU A 80 1.61 -10.52 -11.41
C LEU A 80 2.70 -10.57 -10.33
N GLU A 81 2.36 -11.06 -9.13
CA GLU A 81 3.30 -11.25 -8.03
C GLU A 81 4.39 -12.27 -8.37
N SER A 82 4.00 -13.49 -8.76
CA SER A 82 4.95 -14.59 -9.00
C SER A 82 5.88 -14.33 -10.18
N GLN A 83 5.39 -13.68 -11.23
CA GLN A 83 6.17 -13.35 -12.43
C GLN A 83 6.87 -11.99 -12.34
N ARG A 84 6.72 -11.29 -11.20
CA ARG A 84 7.27 -9.94 -10.94
C ARG A 84 7.02 -8.95 -12.10
N LEU A 85 5.81 -8.98 -12.66
CA LEU A 85 5.47 -8.17 -13.83
C LEU A 85 5.20 -6.72 -13.40
N PRO A 86 5.92 -5.72 -13.96
CA PRO A 86 5.75 -4.32 -13.60
C PRO A 86 4.53 -3.70 -14.31
N LEU A 87 3.38 -4.37 -14.22
CA LEU A 87 2.15 -3.98 -14.89
C LEU A 87 1.33 -3.06 -13.97
N SER A 88 0.92 -1.91 -14.51
CA SER A 88 -0.02 -1.00 -13.85
C SER A 88 -1.44 -1.58 -13.95
N LEU A 89 -2.06 -1.85 -12.80
CA LEU A 89 -3.45 -2.29 -12.74
C LEU A 89 -4.38 -1.24 -13.35
N GLN A 90 -4.21 0.04 -12.99
CA GLN A 90 -5.05 1.14 -13.49
C GLN A 90 -4.99 1.23 -15.01
N ASN A 91 -3.79 1.25 -15.59
CA ASN A 91 -3.65 1.38 -17.04
C ASN A 91 -4.16 0.13 -17.77
N THR A 92 -3.94 -1.06 -17.21
CA THR A 92 -4.40 -2.31 -17.83
C THR A 92 -5.92 -2.42 -17.80
N ILE A 93 -6.55 -2.07 -16.68
CA ILE A 93 -8.01 -2.04 -16.53
C ILE A 93 -8.61 -0.99 -17.45
N ALA A 94 -8.02 0.21 -17.50
CA ALA A 94 -8.48 1.28 -18.39
C ALA A 94 -8.42 0.85 -19.86
N ALA A 95 -7.31 0.25 -20.30
CA ALA A 95 -7.16 -0.26 -21.66
C ALA A 95 -8.15 -1.38 -21.99
N SER A 96 -8.37 -2.33 -21.08
CA SER A 96 -9.35 -3.41 -21.28
C SER A 96 -10.78 -2.86 -21.41
N LEU A 97 -11.13 -1.86 -20.59
CA LEU A 97 -12.45 -1.21 -20.63
C LEU A 97 -12.72 -0.43 -21.93
N GLU A 98 -11.71 -0.10 -22.73
CA GLU A 98 -11.94 0.53 -24.04
C GLU A 98 -12.79 -0.35 -24.98
N ASN A 99 -12.73 -1.67 -24.80
CA ASN A 99 -13.50 -2.66 -25.58
C ASN A 99 -14.98 -2.73 -25.20
N PHE A 100 -15.40 -2.10 -24.09
CA PHE A 100 -16.76 -2.23 -23.56
C PHE A 100 -17.50 -0.88 -23.51
N PRO A 101 -18.84 -0.85 -23.75
CA PRO A 101 -19.66 0.34 -23.52
C PRO A 101 -19.79 0.61 -22.00
N GLY A 102 -19.93 1.89 -21.59
CA GLY A 102 -20.13 2.24 -20.16
C GLY A 102 -18.85 2.56 -19.34
N ARG A 103 -17.74 2.86 -20.03
CA ARG A 103 -16.34 3.03 -19.57
C ARG A 103 -16.06 3.73 -18.21
N GLY A 104 -16.86 4.72 -17.80
CA GLY A 104 -16.42 5.72 -16.80
C GLY A 104 -16.47 5.29 -15.33
N ALA A 105 -17.52 4.57 -14.92
CA ALA A 105 -17.72 4.20 -13.50
C ALA A 105 -16.90 2.95 -13.11
N ALA A 106 -16.70 2.04 -14.06
CA ALA A 106 -16.12 0.72 -13.80
C ALA A 106 -14.65 0.75 -13.34
N VAL A 107 -13.80 1.68 -13.80
CA VAL A 107 -12.37 1.70 -13.40
C VAL A 107 -12.23 1.82 -11.89
N LYS A 108 -12.91 2.77 -11.26
CA LYS A 108 -12.81 3.00 -9.81
C LYS A 108 -13.37 1.82 -9.02
N GLU A 109 -14.45 1.22 -9.50
CA GLU A 109 -15.07 0.05 -8.88
C GLU A 109 -14.17 -1.19 -8.95
N ILE A 110 -13.55 -1.45 -10.11
CA ILE A 110 -12.62 -2.57 -10.28
C ILE A 110 -11.36 -2.33 -9.43
N ILE A 111 -10.83 -1.11 -9.38
CA ILE A 111 -9.68 -0.78 -8.52
C ILE A 111 -10.03 -0.96 -7.04
N ALA A 112 -11.21 -0.54 -6.59
CA ALA A 112 -11.70 -0.81 -5.24
C ALA A 112 -11.84 -2.32 -4.98
N PHE A 113 -12.34 -3.08 -5.95
CA PHE A 113 -12.42 -4.52 -5.87
C PHE A 113 -11.03 -5.18 -5.71
N PHE A 114 -10.03 -4.75 -6.49
CA PHE A 114 -8.64 -5.20 -6.33
C PHE A 114 -8.05 -4.80 -4.96
N ARG A 115 -8.35 -3.60 -4.47
CA ARG A 115 -7.95 -3.16 -3.12
C ARG A 115 -8.44 -4.15 -2.06
N ASP A 116 -9.72 -4.51 -2.12
CA ASP A 116 -10.32 -5.47 -1.19
C ASP A 116 -9.72 -6.86 -1.34
N ARG A 117 -9.43 -7.31 -2.57
CA ARG A 117 -8.80 -8.62 -2.82
C ARG A 117 -7.38 -8.69 -2.29
N LEU A 118 -6.56 -7.66 -2.52
CA LEU A 118 -5.22 -7.55 -1.96
C LEU A 118 -5.27 -7.51 -0.44
N TYR A 119 -6.19 -6.74 0.15
CA TYR A 119 -6.39 -6.68 1.59
C TYR A 119 -6.63 -8.09 2.18
N GLN A 120 -7.64 -8.80 1.68
CA GLN A 120 -7.97 -10.14 2.18
C GLN A 120 -6.82 -11.15 1.95
N THR A 121 -6.19 -11.12 0.77
CA THR A 121 -5.08 -12.01 0.44
C THR A 121 -3.93 -11.90 1.44
N PHE A 122 -3.53 -10.68 1.80
CA PHE A 122 -2.40 -10.47 2.70
C PHE A 122 -2.78 -10.72 4.17
N LEU A 123 -4.04 -10.51 4.57
CA LEU A 123 -4.52 -10.97 5.87
C LEU A 123 -4.49 -12.49 6.01
N GLU A 124 -4.96 -13.22 5.00
CA GLU A 124 -4.94 -14.69 4.98
C GLU A 124 -3.52 -15.25 5.06
N ARG A 125 -2.52 -14.50 4.57
CA ARG A 125 -1.09 -14.82 4.69
C ARG A 125 -0.48 -14.46 6.05
N GLY A 126 -1.27 -13.93 6.99
CA GLY A 126 -0.85 -13.63 8.36
C GLY A 126 -0.30 -12.22 8.58
N HIS A 127 -0.36 -11.32 7.59
CA HIS A 127 0.05 -9.93 7.79
C HIS A 127 -0.95 -9.17 8.65
N ARG A 128 -0.45 -8.29 9.54
CA ARG A 128 -1.31 -7.45 10.38
C ARG A 128 -2.17 -6.50 9.53
N TYR A 129 -3.44 -6.34 9.93
CA TYR A 129 -4.41 -5.53 9.17
C TYR A 129 -4.03 -4.06 9.02
N ASP A 130 -3.40 -3.48 10.04
CA ASP A 130 -2.97 -2.09 10.05
C ASP A 130 -1.79 -1.85 9.10
N ILE A 131 -0.85 -2.80 9.03
CA ILE A 131 0.26 -2.81 8.06
C ILE A 131 -0.27 -2.89 6.63
N VAL A 132 -1.18 -3.83 6.35
CA VAL A 132 -1.76 -3.96 5.01
C VAL A 132 -2.50 -2.67 4.61
N ASN A 133 -3.25 -2.07 5.54
CA ASN A 133 -3.94 -0.80 5.30
C ASN A 133 -3.00 0.39 5.08
N ALA A 134 -1.86 0.42 5.80
CA ALA A 134 -0.82 1.43 5.65
C ALA A 134 -0.22 1.38 4.24
N VAL A 135 0.20 0.19 3.77
CA VAL A 135 0.77 0.03 2.43
C VAL A 135 -0.28 0.28 1.34
N LEU A 136 -1.51 -0.22 1.50
CA LEU A 136 -2.62 0.11 0.58
C LEU A 136 -2.93 1.61 0.55
N GLY A 137 -2.67 2.34 1.64
CA GLY A 137 -2.79 3.80 1.70
C GLY A 137 -1.80 4.52 0.79
N ALA A 138 -0.61 3.94 0.61
CA ALA A 138 0.43 4.40 -0.30
C ALA A 138 0.23 3.92 -1.76
N GLY A 139 -0.87 3.24 -2.06
CA GLY A 139 -1.18 2.74 -3.41
C GLY A 139 -0.65 1.32 -3.69
N PHE A 140 -1.23 0.68 -4.70
CA PHE A 140 -1.03 -0.74 -5.02
C PHE A 140 -1.09 -1.03 -6.53
N ASP A 141 -0.80 -0.01 -7.35
CA ASP A 141 -0.98 -0.11 -8.80
C ASP A 141 -0.08 -1.19 -9.45
N ASN A 142 1.09 -1.43 -8.87
CA ASN A 142 1.95 -2.56 -9.17
C ASN A 142 1.86 -3.57 -8.02
N VAL A 143 1.39 -4.79 -8.33
CA VAL A 143 1.14 -5.84 -7.33
C VAL A 143 2.43 -6.39 -6.72
N SER A 144 3.48 -6.58 -7.52
CA SER A 144 4.77 -7.10 -7.03
C SER A 144 5.43 -6.09 -6.08
N ASP A 145 5.39 -4.81 -6.46
CA ASP A 145 5.86 -3.71 -5.61
C ASP A 145 5.09 -3.62 -4.28
N PHE A 146 3.75 -3.67 -4.37
CA PHE A 146 2.89 -3.69 -3.18
C PHE A 146 3.27 -4.84 -2.25
N SER A 147 3.48 -6.05 -2.80
CA SER A 147 3.90 -7.21 -2.02
C SER A 147 5.25 -6.98 -1.33
N ASP A 148 6.26 -6.51 -2.07
CA ASP A 148 7.60 -6.24 -1.52
C ASP A 148 7.51 -5.22 -0.36
N ARG A 149 6.70 -4.16 -0.50
CA ARG A 149 6.45 -3.18 0.57
C ARG A 149 5.76 -3.79 1.79
N VAL A 150 4.70 -4.60 1.61
CA VAL A 150 4.02 -5.27 2.74
C VAL A 150 4.99 -6.17 3.49
N SER A 151 5.80 -6.97 2.79
CA SER A 151 6.80 -7.84 3.43
C SER A 151 7.83 -7.04 4.23
N VAL A 152 8.37 -5.96 3.66
CA VAL A 152 9.37 -5.12 4.35
C VAL A 152 8.78 -4.43 5.57
N ILE A 153 7.62 -3.79 5.45
CA ILE A 153 7.00 -3.09 6.59
C ILE A 153 6.58 -4.07 7.69
N SER A 154 6.12 -5.28 7.33
CA SER A 154 5.84 -6.35 8.31
C SER A 154 7.09 -6.72 9.10
N LYS A 155 8.20 -7.00 8.41
CA LYS A 155 9.49 -7.33 9.04
C LYS A 155 9.97 -6.20 9.95
N LEU A 156 9.96 -4.95 9.46
CA LEU A 156 10.36 -3.79 10.26
C LEU A 156 9.54 -3.65 11.53
N SER A 157 8.22 -3.90 11.47
CA SER A 157 7.33 -3.79 12.63
C SER A 157 7.64 -4.79 13.76
N GLU A 158 8.37 -5.85 13.46
CA GLU A 158 8.72 -6.92 14.39
C GLU A 158 10.17 -6.82 14.85
N THR A 159 11.08 -6.41 13.96
CA THR A 159 12.53 -6.55 14.19
C THR A 159 13.29 -5.23 14.32
N ALA A 160 12.72 -4.11 13.87
CA ALA A 160 13.46 -2.85 13.81
C ALA A 160 13.42 -2.11 15.15
N ASP A 161 14.61 -1.79 15.66
CA ASP A 161 14.83 -0.97 16.84
C ASP A 161 14.28 0.46 16.70
N PHE A 162 14.24 0.98 15.46
CA PHE A 162 13.73 2.31 15.12
C PHE A 162 12.23 2.34 14.73
N TRP A 163 11.50 1.22 14.83
CA TRP A 163 10.10 1.15 14.40
C TRP A 163 9.20 2.17 15.10
N GLY A 164 9.38 2.34 16.42
CA GLY A 164 8.59 3.28 17.21
C GLY A 164 8.76 4.72 16.75
N ASP A 165 10.01 5.14 16.52
CA ASP A 165 10.35 6.49 16.06
C ASP A 165 9.83 6.73 14.64
N LEU A 166 9.95 5.74 13.76
CA LEU A 166 9.43 5.80 12.39
C LEU A 166 7.91 6.02 12.37
N VAL A 167 7.16 5.25 13.16
CA VAL A 167 5.71 5.36 13.25
C VAL A 167 5.31 6.72 13.84
N ALA A 168 5.94 7.12 14.95
CA ALA A 168 5.64 8.41 15.60
C ALA A 168 5.92 9.61 14.68
N LEU A 169 7.05 9.58 13.96
CA LEU A 169 7.41 10.57 12.95
C LEU A 169 6.35 10.67 11.84
N ALA A 170 5.99 9.55 11.23
CA ALA A 170 5.03 9.50 10.14
C ALA A 170 3.62 9.91 10.59
N GLU A 171 3.17 9.42 11.74
CA GLU A 171 1.86 9.76 12.31
C GLU A 171 1.76 11.25 12.62
N ARG A 172 2.75 11.82 13.32
CA ARG A 172 2.72 13.23 13.74
C ARG A 172 2.77 14.18 12.55
N THR A 173 3.65 13.91 11.60
CA THR A 173 3.76 14.72 10.38
C THR A 173 2.54 14.58 9.49
N PHE A 174 1.93 13.39 9.40
CA PHE A 174 0.64 13.22 8.70
C PHE A 174 -0.50 13.98 9.37
N ASN A 175 -0.72 13.77 10.67
CA ASN A 175 -1.88 14.30 11.38
C ASN A 175 -1.91 15.83 11.45
N ILE A 176 -0.74 16.46 11.46
CA ILE A 176 -0.62 17.92 11.43
C ILE A 176 -0.61 18.41 9.98
N GLY A 177 0.20 17.79 9.11
CA GLY A 177 0.34 18.17 7.71
C GLY A 177 -0.93 18.00 6.86
N LYS A 178 -1.86 17.12 7.23
CA LYS A 178 -3.15 16.94 6.52
C LYS A 178 -4.04 18.19 6.54
N ASN A 179 -3.81 19.11 7.48
CA ASN A 179 -4.52 20.39 7.57
C ASN A 179 -3.87 21.49 6.72
N ALA A 180 -2.76 21.21 6.04
CA ALA A 180 -2.11 22.18 5.16
C ALA A 180 -3.01 22.53 3.96
N PRO A 181 -2.90 23.76 3.42
CA PRO A 181 -3.54 24.12 2.17
C PRO A 181 -3.24 23.11 1.04
N SER A 182 -4.19 22.96 0.12
CA SER A 182 -4.07 22.04 -1.02
C SER A 182 -2.94 22.45 -1.98
N ALA A 183 -2.67 23.75 -2.09
CA ALA A 183 -1.61 24.33 -2.89
C ALA A 183 -0.72 25.25 -2.04
N GLY A 184 0.57 25.31 -2.38
CA GLY A 184 1.55 26.16 -1.72
C GLY A 184 2.88 25.44 -1.48
N GLU A 185 3.94 26.23 -1.39
CA GLU A 185 5.30 25.79 -1.05
C GLU A 185 5.73 26.48 0.25
N VAL A 186 6.79 25.96 0.88
CA VAL A 186 7.38 26.61 2.06
C VAL A 186 8.00 27.94 1.62
N ASP A 187 7.53 29.04 2.21
CA ASP A 187 8.14 30.35 2.08
C ASP A 187 9.19 30.52 3.19
N GLU A 188 10.48 30.44 2.81
CA GLU A 188 11.60 30.53 3.74
C GLU A 188 11.64 31.87 4.50
N ARG A 189 11.05 32.93 3.94
CA ARG A 189 10.98 34.26 4.59
C ARG A 189 10.03 34.26 5.79
N LEU A 190 9.13 33.28 5.87
CA LEU A 190 8.17 33.12 6.97
C LEU A 190 8.67 32.16 8.05
N LEU A 191 9.86 31.54 7.90
CA LEU A 191 10.46 30.72 8.95
C LEU A 191 11.03 31.65 10.02
N GLN A 192 10.48 31.61 11.24
CA GLN A 192 10.82 32.54 12.31
C GLN A 192 11.82 31.95 13.31
N GLN A 193 11.63 30.69 13.70
CA GLN A 193 12.48 30.00 14.67
C GLN A 193 13.58 29.17 13.99
N ASP A 194 14.65 28.89 14.73
CA ASP A 194 15.80 28.14 14.22
C ASP A 194 15.44 26.68 13.95
N GLU A 195 14.50 26.12 14.71
CA GLU A 195 13.98 24.77 14.53
C GLU A 195 13.24 24.61 13.20
N GLU A 196 12.51 25.64 12.75
CA GLU A 196 11.83 25.65 11.45
C GLU A 196 12.86 25.64 10.32
N ARG A 197 13.88 26.50 10.43
CA ARG A 197 14.98 26.60 9.46
C ARG A 197 15.80 25.32 9.40
N SER A 198 16.13 24.75 10.56
CA SER A 198 16.88 23.51 10.69
C SER A 198 16.14 22.34 10.05
N LEU A 199 14.85 22.15 10.39
CA LEU A 199 14.03 21.08 9.82
C LEU A 199 13.91 21.21 8.29
N TRP A 200 13.73 22.43 7.78
CA TRP A 200 13.65 22.69 6.35
C TRP A 200 14.97 22.39 5.61
N ASP A 201 16.10 22.82 6.16
CA ASP A 201 17.43 22.53 5.59
C ASP A 201 17.75 21.02 5.60
N VAL A 202 17.43 20.31 6.68
CA VAL A 202 17.56 18.85 6.75
C VAL A 202 16.71 18.18 5.68
N TYR A 203 15.48 18.64 5.47
CA TYR A 203 14.60 18.13 4.40
C TYR A 203 15.21 18.33 3.01
N LEU A 204 15.64 19.55 2.68
CA LEU A 204 16.21 19.86 1.37
C LEU A 204 17.44 19.00 1.06
N ARG A 205 18.29 18.71 2.05
CA ARG A 205 19.51 17.92 1.87
C ARG A 205 19.28 16.43 1.70
N ASN A 206 18.18 15.89 2.23
CA ASN A 206 18.00 14.43 2.37
C ASN A 206 16.84 13.83 1.57
N LYS A 207 15.86 14.64 1.14
CA LYS A 207 14.68 14.13 0.41
C LYS A 207 15.03 13.31 -0.84
N ASP A 208 16.05 13.72 -1.58
CA ASP A 208 16.47 13.07 -2.84
C ASP A 208 17.18 11.73 -2.57
N LYS A 209 17.93 11.64 -1.47
CA LYS A 209 18.55 10.37 -1.03
C LYS A 209 17.49 9.34 -0.67
N ILE A 210 16.47 9.75 0.08
CA ILE A 210 15.37 8.86 0.52
C ILE A 210 14.54 8.41 -0.68
N THR A 211 14.14 9.34 -1.55
CA THR A 211 13.41 9.00 -2.77
C THR A 211 14.22 8.10 -3.71
N SER A 212 15.54 8.30 -3.82
CA SER A 212 16.41 7.42 -4.61
C SER A 212 16.49 5.98 -4.06
N LEU A 213 16.43 5.79 -2.73
CA LEU A 213 16.35 4.44 -2.13
C LEU A 213 15.03 3.77 -2.50
N ILE A 214 13.92 4.51 -2.42
CA ILE A 214 12.58 4.06 -2.79
C ILE A 214 12.52 3.68 -4.27
N ASP A 215 13.07 4.51 -5.17
CA ASP A 215 13.12 4.24 -6.62
C ASP A 215 13.88 2.95 -6.96
N LYS A 216 14.77 2.51 -6.07
CA LYS A 216 15.55 1.27 -6.18
C LYS A 216 14.92 0.11 -5.41
N ASN A 217 13.67 0.26 -4.95
CA ASN A 217 12.93 -0.69 -4.11
C ASN A 217 13.66 -1.07 -2.80
N LYS A 218 14.54 -0.19 -2.30
CA LYS A 218 15.27 -0.39 -1.04
C LYS A 218 14.47 0.14 0.14
N TYR A 219 13.30 -0.45 0.37
CA TYR A 219 12.34 0.03 1.35
C TYR A 219 12.88 0.03 2.78
N GLU A 220 13.62 -1.01 3.18
CA GLU A 220 14.21 -1.09 4.53
C GLU A 220 15.23 0.03 4.77
N ASP A 221 16.15 0.24 3.83
CA ASP A 221 17.13 1.33 3.88
C ASP A 221 16.45 2.70 3.85
N ALA A 222 15.39 2.86 3.05
CA ALA A 222 14.63 4.10 2.97
C ALA A 222 13.90 4.42 4.28
N SER A 223 13.25 3.42 4.91
CA SER A 223 12.59 3.57 6.20
C SER A 223 13.56 3.94 7.31
N ARG A 224 14.73 3.29 7.35
CA ARG A 224 15.79 3.62 8.32
C ARG A 224 16.31 5.04 8.08
N ALA A 225 16.68 5.37 6.85
CA ALA A 225 17.17 6.71 6.51
C ALA A 225 16.14 7.80 6.81
N PHE A 226 14.85 7.55 6.55
CA PHE A 226 13.78 8.49 6.88
C PHE A 226 13.68 8.72 8.40
N SER A 227 13.71 7.65 9.19
CA SER A 227 13.67 7.76 10.65
C SER A 227 14.91 8.47 11.21
N ASP A 228 16.11 8.03 10.82
CA ASP A 228 17.39 8.56 11.32
C ASP A 228 17.54 10.05 11.03
N VAL A 229 17.08 10.49 9.85
CA VAL A 229 17.22 11.89 9.41
C VAL A 229 16.19 12.81 10.07
N PHE A 230 14.95 12.36 10.22
CA PHE A 230 13.84 13.27 10.55
C PHE A 230 13.27 13.12 11.96
N ALA A 231 13.49 12.00 12.67
CA ALA A 231 12.86 11.79 13.98
C ALA A 231 13.24 12.89 14.99
N GLU A 232 14.53 13.17 15.16
CA GLU A 232 15.01 14.20 16.10
C GLU A 232 14.64 15.63 15.64
N PRO A 233 14.89 16.05 14.37
CA PRO A 233 14.55 17.40 13.94
C PRO A 233 13.05 17.70 14.02
N VAL A 234 12.20 16.70 13.76
CA VAL A 234 10.75 16.83 13.91
C VAL A 234 10.35 16.91 15.39
N HIS A 235 10.99 16.13 16.26
CA HIS A 235 10.76 16.25 17.70
C HIS A 235 11.12 17.66 18.21
N ALA A 236 12.31 18.16 17.88
CA ALA A 236 12.77 19.49 18.25
C ALA A 236 11.85 20.60 17.71
N PHE A 237 11.40 20.47 16.45
CA PHE A 237 10.42 21.38 15.86
C PHE A 237 9.14 21.44 16.71
N PHE A 238 8.55 20.29 17.04
CA PHE A 238 7.28 20.32 17.75
C PHE A 238 7.38 20.61 19.26
N ASP A 239 8.57 20.48 19.85
CA ASP A 239 8.81 20.89 21.24
C ASP A 239 8.75 22.42 21.39
N LYS A 240 9.19 23.16 20.37
CA LYS A 240 9.36 24.63 20.45
C LYS A 240 8.45 25.44 19.52
N VAL A 241 8.01 24.86 18.41
CA VAL A 241 7.22 25.53 17.38
C VAL A 241 5.74 25.19 17.53
N PHE A 242 4.95 26.18 17.95
CA PHE A 242 3.49 26.08 17.91
C PHE A 242 2.99 26.26 16.47
N VAL A 243 2.42 25.21 15.88
CA VAL A 243 1.90 25.28 14.51
C VAL A 243 0.63 26.11 14.42
N ASN A 244 -0.29 25.96 15.37
CA ASN A 244 -1.57 26.68 15.37
C ASN A 244 -1.41 28.08 15.96
N VAL A 245 -1.10 29.06 15.11
CA VAL A 245 -0.95 30.48 15.44
C VAL A 245 -2.01 31.34 14.77
N GLU A 246 -2.21 32.57 15.29
CA GLU A 246 -3.19 33.52 14.77
C GLU A 246 -2.87 34.00 13.36
N ASP A 247 -1.59 34.28 13.07
CA ASP A 247 -1.13 34.64 11.73
C ASP A 247 -1.33 33.46 10.78
N GLU A 248 -2.34 33.57 9.92
CA GLU A 248 -2.71 32.55 8.95
C GLU A 248 -1.58 32.24 7.96
N ARG A 249 -0.78 33.23 7.55
CA ARG A 249 0.33 32.99 6.62
C ARG A 249 1.40 32.15 7.28
N LEU A 250 1.76 32.46 8.52
CA LEU A 250 2.74 31.70 9.29
C LEU A 250 2.24 30.28 9.60
N ARG A 251 0.98 30.15 10.05
CA ARG A 251 0.34 28.85 10.30
C ARG A 251 0.36 27.98 9.06
N ASN A 252 -0.07 28.52 7.91
CA ASN A 252 -0.09 27.77 6.65
C ASN A 252 1.32 27.37 6.21
N ASN A 253 2.32 28.23 6.39
CA ASN A 253 3.72 27.91 6.10
C ASN A 253 4.22 26.72 6.93
N ARG A 254 3.95 26.73 8.25
CA ARG A 254 4.30 25.65 9.18
C ARG A 254 3.61 24.33 8.80
N LEU A 255 2.33 24.38 8.44
CA LEU A 255 1.59 23.20 7.99
C LEU A 255 2.17 22.62 6.70
N VAL A 256 2.53 23.46 5.72
CA VAL A 256 3.17 23.03 4.47
C VAL A 256 4.55 22.45 4.73
N LEU A 257 5.34 23.03 5.64
CA LEU A 257 6.63 22.48 6.05
C LEU A 257 6.47 21.05 6.61
N VAL A 258 5.57 20.87 7.59
CA VAL A 258 5.31 19.56 8.20
C VAL A 258 4.81 18.54 7.16
N LYS A 259 3.90 18.95 6.26
CA LYS A 259 3.42 18.10 5.16
C LYS A 259 4.57 17.62 4.28
N ASN A 260 5.51 18.51 3.94
CA ASN A 260 6.65 18.17 3.07
C ASN A 260 7.55 17.09 3.67
N ILE A 261 7.71 17.05 5.00
CA ILE A 261 8.51 16.00 5.65
C ILE A 261 7.94 14.61 5.35
N ASN A 262 6.62 14.45 5.29
CA ASN A 262 6.01 13.13 5.11
C ASN A 262 5.96 12.68 3.63
N LEU A 263 5.99 13.62 2.68
CA LEU A 263 5.81 13.35 1.24
C LEU A 263 6.82 12.38 0.61
N PRO A 264 8.12 12.40 0.95
CA PRO A 264 9.08 11.44 0.40
C PRO A 264 8.77 9.99 0.73
N TYR A 265 8.08 9.73 1.86
CA TYR A 265 7.93 8.40 2.42
C TYR A 265 6.50 7.87 2.35
N ALA A 266 5.53 8.53 3.00
CA ALA A 266 4.18 7.99 3.19
C ALA A 266 3.43 7.60 1.90
N PRO A 267 3.35 8.44 0.85
CA PRO A 267 2.64 8.08 -0.37
C PRO A 267 3.39 7.07 -1.25
N ARG A 268 4.66 6.74 -0.92
CA ARG A 268 5.50 5.87 -1.75
C ARG A 268 5.80 4.52 -1.10
N VAL A 269 5.80 4.47 0.23
CA VAL A 269 6.13 3.27 1.01
C VAL A 269 4.91 2.78 1.76
N ALA A 270 4.49 3.50 2.81
CA ALA A 270 3.33 3.15 3.62
C ALA A 270 2.81 4.37 4.39
N ASP A 271 1.49 4.51 4.44
CA ASP A 271 0.82 5.49 5.30
C ASP A 271 0.80 4.98 6.75
N LEU A 272 1.91 5.16 7.46
CA LEU A 272 2.10 4.62 8.81
C LEU A 272 1.24 5.31 9.88
N SER A 273 0.52 6.39 9.56
CA SER A 273 -0.47 6.94 10.49
C SER A 273 -1.66 6.00 10.72
N LYS A 274 -1.75 4.90 9.96
CA LYS A 274 -2.76 3.85 10.10
C LYS A 274 -2.33 2.73 11.04
N ILE A 275 -1.07 2.70 11.49
CA ILE A 275 -0.59 1.70 12.45
C ILE A 275 -1.32 1.90 13.77
N VAL A 276 -1.83 0.82 14.33
CA VAL A 276 -2.49 0.85 15.64
C VAL A 276 -1.47 0.50 16.70
N PRO A 277 -1.25 1.37 17.71
CA PRO A 277 -0.37 1.06 18.82
C PRO A 277 -0.82 -0.23 19.52
N PRO A 278 0.10 -1.08 19.99
CA PRO A 278 -0.28 -2.25 20.76
C PRO A 278 -1.09 -1.81 21.98
N VAL A 279 -2.25 -2.45 22.18
CA VAL A 279 -3.04 -2.25 23.40
C VAL A 279 -2.22 -2.80 24.55
N VAL A 280 -1.57 -1.93 25.31
CA VAL A 280 -0.96 -2.30 26.58
C VAL A 280 -2.12 -2.69 27.50
N LYS A 281 -2.32 -3.99 27.75
CA LYS A 281 -3.18 -4.43 28.83
C LYS A 281 -2.56 -3.89 30.11
N ALA A 282 -3.17 -2.88 30.72
CA ALA A 282 -2.84 -2.50 32.08
C ALA A 282 -3.11 -3.72 32.96
N GLU A 283 -2.04 -4.37 33.43
CA GLU A 283 -2.13 -5.30 34.55
C GLU A 283 -2.54 -4.47 35.77
N TYR A 284 -3.84 -4.30 35.97
CA TYR A 284 -4.36 -3.93 37.27
C TYR A 284 -4.07 -5.09 38.20
N GLY A 285 -2.95 -4.99 38.94
CA GLY A 285 -2.59 -5.91 40.00
C GLY A 285 -3.79 -6.10 40.92
N ALA A 286 -4.25 -7.34 41.03
CA ALA A 286 -5.24 -7.72 42.02
C ALA A 286 -4.64 -7.41 43.40
N VAL A 287 -5.20 -6.40 44.07
CA VAL A 287 -4.98 -6.19 45.50
C VAL A 287 -5.72 -7.33 46.20
N GLU A 288 -4.98 -8.33 46.66
CA GLU A 288 -5.50 -9.33 47.58
C GLU A 288 -6.00 -8.62 48.84
N PHE A 289 -7.32 -8.52 48.99
CA PHE A 289 -7.92 -8.19 50.27
C PHE A 289 -7.76 -9.40 51.18
N GLY A 290 -6.81 -9.32 52.11
CA GLY A 290 -6.63 -10.31 53.16
C GLY A 290 -7.92 -10.49 53.96
N GLU A 291 -8.37 -11.73 54.07
CA GLU A 291 -9.47 -12.13 54.94
C GLU A 291 -9.08 -11.85 56.40
N ALA A 292 -9.63 -10.77 56.96
CA ALA A 292 -9.66 -10.58 58.39
C ALA A 292 -10.68 -11.57 58.99
N GLY A 293 -10.16 -12.58 59.67
CA GLY A 293 -10.94 -13.56 60.41
C GLY A 293 -11.85 -12.88 61.44
N PHE A 294 -13.15 -13.17 61.36
CA PHE A 294 -14.07 -13.00 62.47
C PHE A 294 -14.16 -14.32 63.22
N GLY A 295 -13.59 -14.34 64.42
CA GLY A 295 -13.84 -15.39 65.39
C GLY A 295 -15.18 -15.15 66.10
N ALA A 296 -15.96 -16.22 66.21
CA ALA A 296 -16.78 -16.59 67.35
C ALA A 296 -17.00 -18.12 67.29
#